data_AF-A0A2D9H4X0-F1
#
_entry.id   AF-A0A2D9H4X0-F1
#
_cell.length_a   1.000
_cell.length_b   1.000
_cell.length_c   1.000
_cell.angle_alpha   90.00
_cell.angle_beta   90.00
_cell.angle_gamma   90.00
#
_symmetry.space_group_name_H-M   'P 1'
#
loop_
_entity.id
_entity.type
_entity.pdbx_description
1 polymer ?
#
loop_
_entity_poly.entity_id
_entity_poly.type
_entity_poly.pdbx_seq_one_letter_code
_entity_poly.pdbx_strand_id
1 'polypeptide(L)'
;MSGFKNFLLRGNLIDLAVAVIIGTAFGTVVTTFTNWLTSKMPDSASDYFSNQENSFGAFMNAVISFVILAAVVYFLIVMPYTRAKEKYFPSAPPGTPEDTVLLREIRDALTARQA
;
A
#
# COMPACT_ATOMS: atom_id res chain seq x y z
N MET A 1 24.59 -12.12 19.73
CA MET A 1 24.57 -11.14 18.62
C MET A 1 24.44 -11.79 17.22
N SER A 2 25.00 -12.99 16.99
CA SER A 2 24.87 -13.73 15.71
C SER A 2 23.42 -14.16 15.37
N GLY A 3 22.64 -14.59 16.37
CA GLY A 3 21.24 -15.01 16.16
C GLY A 3 20.31 -13.89 15.70
N PHE A 4 20.53 -12.65 16.17
CA PHE A 4 19.76 -11.48 15.76
C PHE A 4 20.08 -11.07 14.31
N LYS A 5 21.36 -11.12 13.92
CA LYS A 5 21.78 -10.90 12.53
C LYS A 5 21.17 -11.96 11.59
N ASN A 6 21.18 -13.24 11.96
CA ASN A 6 20.55 -14.31 11.19
C ASN A 6 19.01 -14.23 11.16
N PHE A 7 18.40 -13.52 12.10
CA PHE A 7 16.97 -13.19 12.07
C PHE A 7 16.69 -12.05 11.09
N LEU A 8 17.45 -10.96 11.11
CA LEU A 8 17.30 -9.88 10.13
C LEU A 8 17.61 -10.34 8.70
N LEU A 9 18.63 -11.17 8.52
CA LEU A 9 19.04 -11.70 7.21
C LEU A 9 18.03 -12.70 6.61
N ARG A 10 16.93 -13.04 7.29
CA ARG A 10 15.87 -13.89 6.75
C ARG A 10 15.04 -13.22 5.63
N GLY A 11 15.41 -12.02 5.18
CA GLY A 11 14.85 -11.29 4.04
C GLY A 11 13.45 -10.73 4.31
N ASN A 12 12.50 -11.62 4.60
CA ASN A 12 11.09 -11.31 4.87
C ASN A 12 10.87 -10.30 6.01
N LEU A 13 11.79 -10.22 6.98
CA LEU A 13 11.66 -9.33 8.14
C LEU A 13 12.09 -7.90 7.86
N ILE A 14 13.07 -7.70 6.96
CA ILE A 14 13.55 -6.36 6.61
C ILE A 14 12.47 -5.65 5.79
N ASP A 15 11.90 -6.34 4.79
CA ASP A 15 10.84 -5.78 3.94
C ASP A 15 9.59 -5.45 4.76
N LEU A 16 9.21 -6.33 5.69
CA LEU A 16 8.10 -6.07 6.61
C LEU A 16 8.38 -4.86 7.51
N ALA A 17 9.59 -4.77 8.07
CA ALA A 17 9.96 -3.65 8.93
C ALA A 17 9.93 -2.32 8.17
N VAL A 18 10.45 -2.29 6.95
CA VAL A 18 10.43 -1.11 6.08
C VAL A 18 8.99 -0.72 5.75
N ALA A 19 8.13 -1.68 5.40
CA ALA A 19 6.72 -1.41 5.11
C ALA A 19 5.98 -0.77 6.30
N VAL A 20 6.20 -1.29 7.51
CA VAL A 20 5.57 -0.74 8.74
C VAL A 20 6.09 0.65 9.06
N ILE A 21 7.39 0.89 8.95
CA ILE A 21 8.00 2.19 9.24
C ILE A 21 7.50 3.25 8.25
N ILE A 22 7.47 2.93 6.96
CA ILE A 22 6.96 3.86 5.93
C ILE A 22 5.46 4.12 6.14
N GLY A 23 4.68 3.08 6.41
CA GLY A 23 3.23 3.21 6.63
C GLY A 23 2.89 4.12 7.81
N THR A 24 3.58 3.95 8.93
CA THR A 24 3.37 4.78 10.14
C THR A 24 3.86 6.21 9.97
N ALA A 25 5.04 6.42 9.37
CA ALA A 25 5.56 7.75 9.10
C ALA A 25 4.67 8.54 8.12
N PHE A 26 4.19 7.87 7.07
CA PHE A 26 3.30 8.49 6.08
C PHE A 26 1.95 8.88 6.70
N GLY A 27 1.36 8.02 7.53
CA GLY A 27 0.11 8.32 8.23
C GLY A 27 0.20 9.60 9.07
N THR A 28 1.32 9.83 9.75
CA THR A 28 1.59 11.07 10.49
C THR A 28 1.62 12.29 9.58
N VAL A 29 2.33 12.24 8.45
CA VAL A 29 2.41 13.37 7.49
C VAL A 29 1.02 13.77 7.00
N VAL A 30 0.21 12.78 6.64
CA VAL A 30 -1.14 13.05 6.13
C VAL A 30 -2.08 13.55 7.23
N THR A 31 -1.96 13.02 8.45
CA THR A 31 -2.74 13.51 9.60
C THR A 31 -2.40 14.96 9.93
N THR A 32 -1.11 15.32 9.95
CA THR A 32 -0.67 16.71 10.13
C THR A 32 -1.19 17.62 9.03
N PHE A 33 -1.15 17.17 7.77
CA PHE A 33 -1.70 17.92 6.65
C PHE A 33 -3.21 18.13 6.76
N THR A 34 -3.98 17.10 7.11
CA THR A 34 -5.43 17.26 7.27
C THR A 34 -5.78 18.16 8.45
N ASN A 35 -5.11 18.01 9.59
CA ASN A 35 -5.33 18.89 10.74
C ASN A 35 -5.04 20.35 10.38
N TRP A 36 -3.97 20.59 9.63
CA TRP A 36 -3.67 21.91 9.09
C TRP A 36 -4.77 22.41 8.15
N LEU A 37 -5.27 21.57 7.24
CA LEU A 37 -6.34 21.93 6.31
C LEU A 37 -7.63 22.28 7.06
N THR A 38 -8.03 21.46 8.04
CA THR A 38 -9.19 21.70 8.89
C THR A 38 -9.05 22.99 9.69
N SER A 39 -7.84 23.34 10.15
CA SER A 39 -7.58 24.58 10.88
C SER A 39 -7.72 25.86 10.04
N LYS A 40 -7.72 25.73 8.70
CA LYS A 40 -7.88 26.85 7.76
C LYS A 40 -9.32 27.05 7.31
N MET A 41 -10.25 26.18 7.73
CA MET A 41 -11.66 26.32 7.39
C MET A 41 -12.32 27.49 8.15
N PRO A 42 -13.27 28.21 7.52
CA PRO A 42 -13.95 29.34 8.17
C PRO A 42 -14.78 28.89 9.38
N ASP A 43 -14.92 29.78 10.37
CA ASP A 43 -15.59 29.52 11.66
C ASP A 43 -17.04 29.02 11.53
N SER A 44 -17.74 29.27 10.41
CA SER A 44 -19.07 28.71 10.15
C SER A 44 -19.09 27.17 10.10
N ALA A 45 -17.93 26.55 9.93
CA ALA A 45 -17.74 25.11 9.91
C ALA A 45 -17.33 24.57 11.30
N SER A 46 -16.94 25.43 12.25
CA SER A 46 -16.38 24.99 13.55
C SER A 46 -17.40 24.32 14.46
N ASP A 47 -18.69 24.59 14.30
CA ASP A 47 -19.76 23.90 15.04
C ASP A 47 -19.92 22.43 14.60
N TYR A 48 -19.69 22.14 13.31
CA TYR A 48 -19.74 20.78 12.76
C TYR A 48 -18.37 20.09 12.73
N PHE A 49 -17.28 20.84 12.90
CA PHE A 49 -15.89 20.34 12.89
C PHE A 49 -15.13 20.77 14.16
N SER A 50 -15.79 20.74 15.31
CA SER A 50 -15.15 21.07 16.59
C SER A 50 -14.10 20.01 16.95
N ASN A 51 -12.94 20.46 17.44
CA ASN A 51 -11.87 19.58 17.92
C ASN A 51 -12.03 19.19 19.40
N GLN A 52 -13.25 19.30 19.94
CA GLN A 52 -13.53 18.88 21.31
C GLN A 52 -13.57 17.37 21.39
N GLU A 53 -12.82 16.78 22.33
CA GLU A 53 -12.86 15.35 22.61
C GLU A 53 -14.31 14.91 22.90
N ASN A 54 -14.72 13.80 22.28
CA ASN A 54 -16.06 13.21 22.39
C ASN A 54 -17.24 14.02 21.82
N SER A 55 -16.96 15.03 20.98
CA SER A 55 -18.01 15.72 20.22
C SER A 55 -18.32 15.04 18.88
N PHE A 56 -19.53 15.26 18.36
CA PHE A 56 -19.89 14.85 16.98
C PHE A 56 -18.98 15.53 15.94
N GLY A 57 -18.47 16.73 16.25
CA GLY A 57 -17.54 17.45 15.40
C GLY A 57 -16.17 16.77 15.27
N ALA A 58 -15.66 16.18 16.35
CA ALA A 58 -14.41 15.42 16.33
C ALA A 58 -14.54 14.14 15.49
N PHE A 59 -15.69 13.46 15.55
CA PHE A 59 -15.98 12.31 14.68
C PHE A 59 -16.01 12.72 13.21
N MET A 60 -16.70 13.82 12.87
CA MET A 60 -16.79 14.28 11.49
C MET A 60 -15.43 14.73 10.94
N ASN A 61 -14.61 15.38 11.77
CA ASN A 61 -13.23 15.71 11.43
C ASN A 61 -12.39 14.45 11.18
N ALA A 62 -12.56 13.39 11.99
CA ALA A 62 -11.87 12.11 11.77
C ALA A 62 -12.30 11.44 10.45
N VAL A 63 -13.58 11.49 10.09
CA VAL A 63 -14.08 10.98 8.80
C VAL A 63 -13.48 11.75 7.62
N ILE A 64 -13.44 13.08 7.70
CA ILE A 64 -12.81 13.91 6.67
C ILE A 64 -11.32 13.60 6.58
N SER A 65 -10.65 13.46 7.71
CA SER A 65 -9.25 13.04 7.80
C SER A 65 -8.99 11.71 7.13
N PHE A 66 -9.87 10.75 7.33
CA PHE A 66 -9.79 9.44 6.67
C PHE A 66 -9.99 9.55 5.15
N VAL A 67 -10.98 10.33 4.68
CA VAL A 67 -11.25 10.51 3.25
C VAL A 67 -10.08 11.22 2.55
N ILE A 68 -9.54 12.27 3.16
CA ILE A 68 -8.35 12.96 2.63
C ILE A 68 -7.16 12.00 2.60
N LEU A 69 -6.97 11.21 3.66
CA LEU A 69 -5.90 10.23 3.70
C LEU A 69 -6.01 9.18 2.60
N ALA A 70 -7.20 8.62 2.40
CA ALA A 70 -7.47 7.69 1.31
C ALA A 70 -7.22 8.34 -0.07
N ALA A 71 -7.64 9.59 -0.26
CA ALA A 71 -7.44 10.32 -1.52
C ALA A 71 -5.96 10.56 -1.82
N VAL A 72 -5.18 11.00 -0.83
CA VAL A 72 -3.74 11.26 -0.98
C VAL A 72 -2.99 9.95 -1.24
N VAL A 73 -3.27 8.88 -0.49
CA VAL A 73 -2.67 7.55 -0.71
C VAL A 73 -2.98 7.04 -2.11
N TYR A 74 -4.23 7.10 -2.53
CA TYR A 74 -4.65 6.62 -3.84
C TYR A 74 -3.97 7.40 -4.97
N PHE A 75 -3.98 8.73 -4.90
CA PHE A 75 -3.48 9.57 -5.98
C PHE A 75 -1.94 9.62 -6.07
N LEU A 76 -1.24 9.69 -4.93
CA LEU A 76 0.22 9.82 -4.90
C LEU A 76 0.97 8.49 -4.86
N ILE A 77 0.37 7.41 -4.35
CA ILE A 77 1.05 6.11 -4.23
C ILE A 77 0.42 5.12 -5.19
N VAL A 78 -0.87 4.81 -5.02
CA VAL A 78 -1.51 3.70 -5.74
C VAL A 78 -1.53 3.96 -7.24
N MET A 79 -1.96 5.14 -7.68
CA MET A 79 -2.10 5.51 -9.10
C MET A 79 -0.77 5.52 -9.86
N PRO A 80 0.31 6.20 -9.41
CA PRO A 80 1.60 6.10 -10.10
C PRO A 80 2.21 4.71 -9.97
N TYR A 81 1.99 4.01 -8.87
CA TYR A 81 2.47 2.63 -8.72
C TYR A 81 1.80 1.69 -9.71
N THR A 82 0.47 1.77 -9.89
CA THR A 82 -0.26 0.96 -10.90
C THR A 82 0.20 1.29 -12.30
N ARG A 83 0.31 2.59 -12.65
CA ARG A 83 0.84 3.00 -13.97
C ARG A 83 2.27 2.56 -14.22
N ALA A 84 3.14 2.64 -13.21
CA ALA A 84 4.53 2.20 -13.33
C ALA A 84 4.62 0.67 -13.43
N LYS A 85 3.83 -0.06 -12.64
CA LYS A 85 3.75 -1.52 -12.69
C LYS A 85 3.35 -2.00 -14.07
N GLU A 86 2.34 -1.39 -14.70
CA GLU A 86 1.92 -1.73 -16.06
C GLU A 86 3.02 -1.46 -17.11
N LYS A 87 3.84 -0.43 -16.90
CA LYS A 87 4.91 -0.04 -17.82
C LYS A 87 6.18 -0.90 -17.69
N TYR A 88 6.55 -1.29 -16.47
CA TYR A 88 7.80 -2.03 -16.17
C TYR A 88 7.59 -3.53 -15.99
N PHE A 89 6.37 -3.95 -15.65
CA PHE A 89 5.96 -5.34 -15.48
C PHE A 89 4.59 -5.54 -16.14
N PRO A 90 4.49 -5.43 -17.48
CA PRO A 90 3.25 -5.74 -18.17
C PRO A 90 2.85 -7.16 -17.76
N SER A 91 1.67 -7.29 -17.15
CA SER A 91 1.14 -8.59 -16.76
C SER A 91 1.14 -9.46 -18.01
N ALA A 92 2.05 -10.43 -18.08
CA ALA A 92 1.99 -11.43 -19.13
C ALA A 92 0.57 -12.03 -19.10
N PRO A 93 -0.09 -12.20 -20.27
CA PRO A 93 -1.38 -12.87 -20.32
C PRO A 93 -1.31 -14.13 -19.46
N PRO A 94 -2.35 -14.44 -18.66
CA PRO A 94 -2.33 -15.62 -17.80
C PRO A 94 -2.08 -16.85 -18.67
N GLY A 95 -0.83 -17.33 -18.72
CA GLY A 95 -0.43 -18.43 -19.60
C GLY A 95 0.93 -18.37 -20.31
N THR A 96 1.79 -17.36 -20.12
CA THR A 96 3.20 -17.48 -20.56
C THR A 96 4.26 -17.19 -19.49
N PRO A 97 4.28 -17.89 -18.34
CA PRO A 97 5.53 -18.16 -17.64
C PRO A 97 6.29 -19.24 -18.41
N GLU A 98 7.60 -19.09 -18.57
CA GLU A 98 8.50 -20.11 -19.13
C GLU A 98 8.26 -21.49 -18.50
N ASP A 99 7.84 -21.53 -17.23
CA ASP A 99 7.44 -22.75 -16.54
C ASP A 99 6.30 -23.50 -17.26
N THR A 100 5.29 -22.83 -17.80
CA THR A 100 4.21 -23.50 -18.55
C THR A 100 4.67 -24.04 -19.89
N VAL A 101 5.64 -23.37 -20.53
CA VAL A 101 6.29 -23.85 -21.75
C VAL A 101 7.15 -25.06 -21.43
N LEU A 102 7.97 -24.98 -20.38
CA LEU A 102 8.79 -26.06 -19.88
C LEU A 102 7.94 -27.28 -19.46
N LEU A 103 6.82 -27.05 -18.77
CA LEU A 103 5.88 -28.10 -18.39
C LEU A 103 5.22 -28.76 -19.61
N ARG A 104 4.98 -27.99 -20.67
CA ARG A 104 4.43 -28.50 -21.94
C ARG A 104 5.48 -29.35 -22.67
N GLU A 105 6.73 -28.90 -22.72
CA GLU A 105 7.85 -29.66 -23.28
C GLU A 105 8.12 -30.95 -22.48
N ILE A 106 8.08 -30.90 -21.14
CA ILE A 106 8.22 -32.08 -20.28
C ILE A 106 7.08 -33.07 -20.52
N ARG A 107 5.82 -32.59 -20.62
CA ARG A 107 4.67 -33.44 -20.94
C ARG A 107 4.88 -34.15 -22.28
N ASP A 108 5.26 -33.41 -23.31
CA ASP A 108 5.44 -33.95 -24.66
C ASP A 108 6.61 -34.95 -24.72
N ALA A 109 7.70 -34.69 -23.98
CA ALA A 109 8.83 -35.62 -23.83
C ALA A 109 8.47 -36.91 -23.07
N LEU A 110 7.56 -36.85 -22.08
CA LEU A 110 7.08 -38.02 -21.36
C LEU A 110 6.14 -38.87 -22.21
N THR A 111 5.23 -38.25 -22.96
CA THR A 111 4.34 -38.97 -23.89
C THR A 111 5.13 -39.68 -24.98
N ALA A 112 6.16 -39.04 -25.53
CA ALA A 112 7.05 -39.65 -26.53
C ALA A 112 7.87 -40.84 -25.99
N ARG A 113 8.11 -40.93 -24.68
CA ARG A 113 8.77 -42.08 -24.02
C ARG A 113 7.83 -43.23 -23.68
N GLN A 114 6.52 -42.99 -23.64
CA GLN A 114 5.49 -43.99 -23.29
C GLN A 114 4.85 -44.65 -24.52
N ALA A 115 5.15 -44.17 -25.74
CA ALA A 115 4.81 -44.80 -27.01
C ALA A 115 5.99 -45.65 -27.51
#